data_AF-C0BLD5-F1
#
_entry.id   AF-C0BLD5-F1
#
_cell.length_a   1.000
_cell.length_b   1.000
_cell.length_c   1.000
_cell.angle_alpha   90.00
_cell.angle_beta   90.00
_cell.angle_gamma   90.00
#
_symmetry.space_group_name_H-M   'P 1'
#
loop_
_entity.id
_entity.type
_entity.pdbx_description
1 polymer ?
#
loop_
_entity_poly.entity_id
_entity_poly.type
_entity_poly.pdbx_seq_one_letter_code
_entity_poly.pdbx_strand_id
1 'polypeptide(L)'
;MKKVAYILLLFAFSVGFAQQNESAEIPGLKIYPNPVTQGKVFIETDLSTPKKIILFDVFGTPVLEKVLKTKELALPKIKPGIYVIKIFAEAKSSTRKLVIK
;
A
#
# COMPACT_ATOMS: atom_id res chain seq x y z
N MET A 1 -11.84 38.59 -26.71
CA MET A 1 -11.11 38.70 -25.42
C MET A 1 -11.73 37.83 -24.31
N LYS A 2 -13.03 37.94 -24.01
CA LYS A 2 -13.69 37.15 -22.95
C LYS A 2 -13.56 35.62 -23.11
N LYS A 3 -13.67 35.08 -24.34
CA LYS A 3 -13.53 33.63 -24.62
C LYS A 3 -12.11 33.09 -24.35
N VAL A 4 -11.08 33.89 -24.62
CA VAL A 4 -9.67 33.55 -24.32
C VAL A 4 -9.43 33.55 -22.81
N ALA A 5 -10.08 34.45 -22.07
CA ALA A 5 -10.04 34.47 -20.61
C ALA A 5 -10.67 33.22 -19.97
N TYR A 6 -11.78 32.71 -20.52
CA TYR A 6 -12.38 31.45 -20.03
C TYR A 6 -11.48 30.22 -20.29
N ILE A 7 -10.77 30.20 -21.42
CA ILE A 7 -9.82 29.11 -21.75
C ILE A 7 -8.61 29.16 -20.81
N LEU A 8 -8.09 30.35 -20.52
CA LEU A 8 -7.02 30.55 -19.53
C LEU A 8 -7.46 30.19 -18.10
N LEU A 9 -8.72 30.43 -17.75
CA LEU A 9 -9.28 30.09 -16.44
C LEU A 9 -9.47 28.57 -16.25
N LEU A 10 -9.77 27.83 -17.32
CA LEU A 10 -9.82 26.36 -17.31
C LEU A 10 -8.43 25.72 -17.22
N PHE A 11 -7.40 26.35 -17.80
CA PHE A 11 -6.01 25.86 -17.71
C PHE A 11 -5.39 26.10 -16.33
N ALA A 12 -5.87 27.07 -15.55
CA ALA A 12 -5.42 27.30 -14.18
C ALA A 12 -5.92 26.23 -13.18
N PHE A 13 -7.03 25.54 -13.48
CA PHE A 13 -7.60 24.50 -12.62
C PHE A 13 -6.86 23.15 -12.71
N SER A 14 -6.12 22.87 -13.79
CA SER A 14 -5.40 21.60 -13.96
C SER A 14 -4.07 21.54 -13.21
N VAL A 15 -3.55 22.67 -12.73
CA VAL A 15 -2.24 22.75 -12.03
C VAL A 15 -2.37 22.49 -10.52
N GLY A 16 -3.59 22.46 -9.97
CA GLY A 16 -3.83 22.43 -8.52
C GLY A 16 -3.90 21.06 -7.86
N PHE A 17 -3.86 19.96 -8.62
CA PHE A 17 -3.99 18.60 -8.07
C PHE A 17 -2.65 17.86 -8.07
N ALA A 18 -1.64 18.40 -7.40
CA ALA A 18 -0.49 17.61 -6.99
C ALA A 18 -0.85 16.86 -5.70
N GLN A 19 -1.30 15.61 -5.81
CA GLN A 19 -1.60 14.80 -4.63
C GLN A 19 -0.30 14.42 -3.92
N GLN A 20 0.05 15.16 -2.87
CA GLN A 20 1.17 14.84 -1.98
C GLN A 20 0.79 13.58 -1.19
N ASN A 21 1.22 12.42 -1.70
CA ASN A 21 1.17 11.17 -0.96
C ASN A 21 2.22 11.22 0.16
N GLU A 22 1.95 11.99 1.21
CA GLU A 22 2.79 12.06 2.41
C GLU A 22 2.55 10.83 3.28
N SER A 23 2.77 9.66 2.70
CA SER A 23 2.79 8.42 3.45
C SER A 23 4.17 8.30 4.07
N ALA A 24 4.35 8.88 5.26
CA ALA A 24 5.57 8.73 6.02
C ALA A 24 5.93 7.23 6.12
N GLU A 25 7.15 6.89 5.67
CA GLU A 25 7.58 5.51 5.55
C GLU A 25 7.67 4.85 6.93
N ILE A 26 7.28 3.57 7.01
CA ILE A 26 7.34 2.82 8.26
C ILE A 26 8.82 2.46 8.55
N PRO A 27 9.40 2.92 9.67
CA PRO A 27 10.80 2.69 9.98
C PRO A 27 11.08 1.19 10.20
N GLY A 28 12.21 0.74 9.65
CA GLY A 28 12.65 -0.65 9.75
C GLY A 28 11.75 -1.66 9.03
N LEU A 29 10.86 -1.22 8.15
CA LEU A 29 9.91 -2.13 7.48
C LEU A 29 10.63 -3.17 6.61
N LYS A 30 10.48 -4.43 6.99
CA LYS A 30 10.95 -5.59 6.21
C LYS A 30 9.79 -6.55 5.96
N ILE A 31 9.69 -7.06 4.74
CA ILE A 31 8.67 -8.03 4.33
C ILE A 31 9.38 -9.22 3.69
N TYR A 32 9.34 -10.39 4.31
CA TYR A 32 10.05 -11.58 3.85
C TYR A 32 9.34 -12.88 4.27
N PRO A 33 9.50 -13.98 3.53
CA PRO A 33 10.17 -14.05 2.23
C PRO A 33 9.33 -13.39 1.13
N ASN A 34 10.00 -12.91 0.08
CA ASN A 34 9.39 -12.47 -1.16
C ASN A 34 10.29 -12.97 -2.31
N PRO A 35 9.88 -13.96 -3.13
CA PRO A 35 8.53 -14.54 -3.21
C PRO A 35 8.11 -15.40 -2.01
N VAL A 36 6.82 -15.39 -1.69
CA VAL A 36 6.19 -16.23 -0.64
C VAL A 36 5.94 -17.63 -1.18
N THR A 37 6.42 -18.66 -0.49
CA THR A 37 6.29 -20.07 -0.90
C THR A 37 5.50 -20.95 0.08
N GLN A 38 5.36 -20.52 1.34
CA GLN A 38 4.73 -21.32 2.40
C GLN A 38 3.42 -20.73 2.91
N GLY A 39 2.75 -19.90 2.08
CA GLY A 39 1.48 -19.28 2.45
C GLY A 39 1.55 -18.35 3.67
N LYS A 40 2.75 -17.85 4.01
CA LYS A 40 2.97 -16.90 5.10
C LYS A 40 4.12 -15.95 4.79
N VAL A 41 4.03 -14.74 5.33
CA VAL A 41 5.05 -13.70 5.22
C VAL A 41 5.26 -13.05 6.59
N PHE A 42 6.49 -12.66 6.86
CA PHE A 42 6.88 -11.92 8.05
C PHE A 42 6.98 -10.44 7.72
N ILE A 43 6.42 -9.62 8.61
CA ILE A 43 6.40 -8.16 8.52
C ILE A 43 7.03 -7.63 9.81
N GLU A 44 8.24 -7.11 9.68
CA GLU A 44 8.99 -6.51 10.78
C GLU A 44 9.05 -5.00 10.61
N THR A 45 9.02 -4.27 11.72
CA THR A 45 9.17 -2.81 11.77
C THR A 45 9.75 -2.43 13.12
N ASP A 46 10.28 -1.21 13.24
CA ASP A 46 10.75 -0.69 14.54
C ASP A 46 9.59 -0.24 15.45
N LEU A 47 8.35 -0.19 14.93
CA LEU A 47 7.15 0.17 15.69
C LEU A 47 6.55 -1.04 16.43
N SER A 48 6.25 -0.85 17.71
CA SER A 48 5.57 -1.84 18.57
C SER A 48 4.03 -1.84 18.42
N THR A 49 3.48 -0.91 17.65
CA THR A 49 2.04 -0.78 17.45
C THR A 49 1.48 -1.84 16.49
N PRO A 50 0.22 -2.30 16.72
CA PRO A 50 -0.46 -3.20 15.81
C PRO A 50 -0.54 -2.63 14.40
N LYS A 51 -0.42 -3.50 13.40
CA LYS A 51 -0.33 -3.11 11.98
C LYS A 51 -1.59 -3.53 11.27
N LYS A 52 -2.26 -2.60 10.61
CA LYS A 52 -3.36 -2.94 9.70
C LYS A 52 -2.74 -3.26 8.34
N ILE A 53 -3.07 -4.42 7.80
CA ILE A 53 -2.54 -4.90 6.52
C ILE A 53 -3.69 -5.14 5.59
N ILE A 54 -3.57 -4.65 4.36
CA ILE A 54 -4.49 -4.92 3.27
C ILE A 54 -3.66 -5.43 2.09
N LEU A 55 -4.04 -6.59 1.56
CA LEU A 55 -3.48 -7.14 0.34
C LEU A 55 -4.45 -6.88 -0.80
N PHE A 56 -3.94 -6.37 -1.90
CA PHE A 56 -4.69 -6.10 -3.13
C PHE A 56 -4.16 -6.94 -4.27
N ASP A 57 -5.05 -7.33 -5.18
CA ASP A 57 -4.64 -7.82 -6.49
C ASP A 57 -4.14 -6.68 -7.40
N VAL A 58 -3.72 -7.03 -8.62
CA VAL A 58 -3.21 -6.05 -9.61
C VAL A 58 -4.27 -5.06 -10.11
N PHE A 59 -5.56 -5.34 -9.90
CA PHE A 59 -6.67 -4.46 -10.24
C PHE A 59 -7.07 -3.54 -9.08
N GLY A 60 -6.42 -3.67 -7.91
CA GLY A 60 -6.72 -2.90 -6.72
C GLY A 60 -7.87 -3.46 -5.87
N THR A 61 -8.34 -4.68 -6.15
CA THR A 61 -9.37 -5.34 -5.34
C THR A 61 -8.74 -5.85 -4.04
N PRO A 62 -9.28 -5.51 -2.85
CA PRO A 62 -8.77 -6.05 -1.59
C PRO A 62 -9.10 -7.55 -1.50
N VAL A 63 -8.08 -8.39 -1.37
CA VAL A 63 -8.20 -9.86 -1.26
C VAL A 63 -7.98 -10.38 0.17
N LEU A 64 -7.35 -9.57 1.03
CA LEU A 64 -7.14 -9.89 2.44
C LEU A 64 -7.04 -8.59 3.23
N GLU A 65 -7.71 -8.53 4.37
CA GLU A 65 -7.53 -7.47 5.36
C GLU A 65 -7.33 -8.10 6.74
N LYS A 66 -6.27 -7.69 7.45
CA LYS A 66 -5.95 -8.23 8.77
C LYS A 66 -5.24 -7.22 9.65
N VAL A 67 -5.58 -7.21 10.93
CA VAL A 67 -4.80 -6.50 11.96
C VAL A 67 -3.81 -7.48 12.58
N LEU A 68 -2.52 -7.11 12.54
CA LEU A 68 -1.42 -7.93 12.96
C LEU A 68 -0.81 -7.39 14.26
N LYS A 69 -0.81 -8.23 15.30
CA LYS A 69 -0.14 -7.96 16.59
C LYS A 69 1.22 -8.65 16.70
N THR A 70 1.48 -9.62 15.83
CA THR A 70 2.74 -10.38 15.75
C THR A 70 3.50 -9.98 14.48
N LYS A 71 4.57 -10.71 14.15
CA LYS A 71 5.31 -10.51 12.88
C LYS A 71 4.75 -11.35 11.73
N GLU A 72 3.98 -12.40 12.00
CA GLU A 72 3.59 -13.40 10.99
C GLU A 72 2.19 -13.15 10.40
N LEU A 73 2.14 -12.87 9.11
CA LEU A 73 0.91 -12.81 8.33
C LEU A 73 0.70 -14.11 7.55
N ALA A 74 -0.30 -14.89 7.94
CA ALA A 74 -0.79 -16.01 7.16
C ALA A 74 -1.60 -15.53 5.94
N LEU A 75 -1.39 -16.17 4.80
CA LEU A 75 -2.03 -15.91 3.50
C LEU A 75 -2.78 -17.16 3.02
N PRO A 76 -3.77 -17.68 3.78
CA PRO A 76 -4.44 -18.92 3.42
C PRO A 76 -5.26 -18.74 2.14
N LYS A 77 -5.18 -19.71 1.23
CA LYS A 77 -6.02 -19.80 0.01
C LYS A 77 -5.83 -18.64 -0.99
N ILE A 78 -4.72 -17.90 -0.91
CA ILE A 78 -4.36 -16.92 -1.94
C ILE A 78 -3.66 -17.64 -3.09
N LYS A 79 -4.11 -17.40 -4.32
CA LYS A 79 -3.52 -18.01 -5.52
C LYS A 79 -2.12 -17.43 -5.78
N PRO A 80 -1.22 -18.19 -6.43
CA PRO A 80 0.05 -17.63 -6.89
C PRO A 80 -0.16 -16.44 -7.82
N GLY A 81 0.69 -15.42 -7.69
CA GLY A 81 0.55 -14.18 -8.45
C GLY A 81 1.31 -13.01 -7.86
N ILE A 82 1.13 -11.84 -8.48
CA ILE A 82 1.67 -10.56 -7.99
C ILE A 82 0.55 -9.82 -7.27
N TYR A 83 0.89 -9.28 -6.10
CA TYR A 83 -0.01 -8.55 -5.23
C TYR A 83 0.62 -7.25 -4.75
N VAL A 84 -0.22 -6.35 -4.24
CA VAL A 84 0.20 -5.12 -3.57
C VAL A 84 -0.17 -5.24 -2.10
N ILE A 85 0.83 -5.20 -1.22
CA ILE A 85 0.61 -5.18 0.22
C ILE A 85 0.70 -3.74 0.72
N LYS A 86 -0.36 -3.27 1.37
CA LYS A 86 -0.41 -1.97 2.05
C LYS A 86 -0.45 -2.21 3.56
N ILE A 87 0.45 -1.54 4.27
CA ILE A 87 0.63 -1.68 5.71
C ILE A 87 0.43 -0.31 6.32
N PHE A 88 -0.36 -0.24 7.37
CA PHE A 88 -0.60 0.95 8.17
C PHE A 88 -0.14 0.68 9.60
N ALA A 89 0.61 1.63 10.17
CA ALA A 89 1.02 1.62 11.56
C ALA A 89 1.09 3.06 12.06
N GLU A 90 0.39 3.38 13.16
CA GLU A 90 0.22 4.76 13.65
C GLU A 90 -0.29 5.69 12.53
N ALA A 91 0.38 6.82 12.30
CA ALA A 91 0.09 7.76 11.21
C ALA A 91 0.89 7.47 9.93
N LYS A 92 1.58 6.32 9.86
CA LYS A 92 2.47 5.93 8.76
C LYS A 92 1.83 4.82 7.92
N SER A 93 2.13 4.82 6.63
CA SER A 93 1.77 3.70 5.78
C SER A 93 2.87 3.39 4.76
N SER A 94 2.91 2.14 4.32
CA SER A 94 3.85 1.69 3.30
C SER A 94 3.17 0.73 2.36
N THR A 95 3.54 0.81 1.09
CA THR A 95 3.02 -0.06 0.03
C THR A 95 4.19 -0.74 -0.65
N ARG A 96 4.07 -2.06 -0.86
CA ARG A 96 5.10 -2.90 -1.47
C ARG A 96 4.48 -3.91 -2.44
N LYS A 97 5.26 -4.31 -3.45
CA LYS A 97 4.94 -5.45 -4.30
C LYS A 97 5.26 -6.75 -3.56
N LEU A 98 4.32 -7.69 -3.55
CA LEU A 98 4.49 -9.03 -3.00
C LEU A 98 4.26 -10.07 -4.09
N VAL A 99 5.17 -11.04 -4.23
CA VAL A 99 5.03 -12.15 -5.17
C VAL A 99 4.71 -13.41 -4.35
N ILE A 100 3.66 -14.14 -4.73
CA ILE A 100 3.26 -15.41 -4.12
C ILE A 100 3.45 -16.51 -5.18
N LYS A 101 4.13 -17.60 -4.82
CA LYS A 101 4.36 -18.78 -5.65
C LYS A 101 3.47 -19.94 -5.25
#